data_AF-A0A7V9D8Y2-F1
#
_entry.id   AF-A0A7V9D8Y2-F1
#
_cell.length_a   1.000
_cell.length_b   1.000
_cell.length_c   1.000
_cell.angle_alpha   90.00
_cell.angle_beta   90.00
_cell.angle_gamma   90.00
#
_symmetry.space_group_name_H-M   'P 1'
#
loop_
_entity.id
_entity.type
_entity.pdbx_description
1 polymer ?
#
loop_
_entity_poly.entity_id
_entity_poly.type
_entity_poly.pdbx_seq_one_letter_code
_entity_poly.pdbx_strand_id
1 'polypeptide(L)'
;DFLDERVGRGNYVVVVTADHGQQPDAADIDAYGIDPGEVERDLDEAFGPITQAVWPTEVFLDDDEMAAQGVSVATVARWLGGYELRDNTRRPDMLVSGAGVFDPSDRLFELAVPARLLVRRGLC
;
A
#
# COMPACT_ATOMS: atom_id res chain seq x y z
N ASP A 1 0.63 28.99 -32.15
CA ASP A 1 1.51 29.71 -33.08
C ASP A 1 2.86 29.03 -33.30
N PHE A 2 3.62 28.63 -32.28
CA PHE A 2 4.92 27.93 -32.46
C PHE A 2 4.90 26.72 -33.41
N LEU A 3 3.96 25.79 -33.25
CA LEU A 3 3.90 24.58 -34.10
C LEU A 3 3.46 24.90 -35.53
N ASP A 4 2.50 25.81 -35.70
CA ASP A 4 2.07 26.28 -37.02
C ASP A 4 3.23 26.92 -37.79
N GLU A 5 4.10 27.70 -37.12
CA GLU A 5 5.28 28.33 -37.73
C GLU A 5 6.42 27.34 -38.01
N ARG A 6 6.59 26.32 -37.16
CA ARG A 6 7.75 25.42 -37.25
C ARG A 6 7.54 24.23 -38.19
N VAL A 7 6.32 23.69 -38.24
CA VAL A 7 5.99 22.49 -39.00
C VAL A 7 4.81 22.66 -39.96
N GLY A 8 4.16 23.83 -39.96
CA GLY A 8 3.01 24.15 -40.81
C GLY A 8 1.68 23.78 -40.17
N ARG A 9 0.66 24.60 -40.45
CA ARG A 9 -0.69 24.40 -39.90
C ARG A 9 -1.24 23.02 -40.27
N GLY A 10 -1.70 22.27 -39.27
CA GLY A 10 -2.30 20.94 -39.44
C GLY A 10 -1.30 19.79 -39.64
N ASN A 11 0.00 20.06 -39.63
CA ASN A 11 1.04 19.04 -39.84
C ASN A 11 1.62 18.49 -38.52
N TYR A 12 0.80 18.44 -37.47
CA TYR A 12 1.21 17.87 -36.19
C TYR A 12 0.07 17.14 -35.51
N VAL A 13 0.44 16.12 -34.74
CA VAL A 13 -0.43 15.46 -33.76
C VAL A 13 0.21 15.64 -32.40
N VAL A 14 -0.56 16.14 -31.43
CA VAL A 14 -0.12 16.24 -30.04
C VAL A 14 -0.92 15.23 -29.24
N VAL A 15 -0.21 14.37 -28.51
CA VAL A 15 -0.81 13.50 -27.50
C VAL A 15 -0.30 13.97 -26.15
N VAL A 16 -1.22 14.40 -25.29
CA VAL A 16 -0.95 14.73 -23.89
C VAL A 16 -1.61 13.65 -23.05
N THR A 17 -0.84 13.07 -22.13
CA THR A 17 -1.32 12.04 -21.21
C THR A 17 -0.74 12.30 -19.83
N ALA A 18 -1.36 11.66 -18.84
CA ALA A 18 -0.79 11.44 -17.52
C ALA A 18 -0.90 9.94 -17.21
N ASP A 19 0.11 9.38 -16.56
CA ASP A 19 0.14 8.00 -16.09
C ASP A 19 -0.59 7.83 -14.74
N HIS A 20 -0.72 8.91 -13.97
CA HIS A 20 -1.46 8.97 -12.71
C HIS A 20 -1.97 10.39 -12.38
N GLY A 21 -2.91 10.47 -11.44
CA GLY A 21 -3.38 11.73 -10.86
C GLY A 21 -2.52 12.23 -9.70
N GLN A 22 -3.12 13.05 -8.83
CA GLN A 22 -2.53 13.46 -7.55
C GLN A 22 -3.51 13.09 -6.44
N GLN A 23 -2.98 12.67 -5.29
CA GLN A 23 -3.79 12.45 -4.09
C GLN A 23 -4.12 13.81 -3.45
N PRO A 24 -5.37 14.05 -2.99
CA PRO A 24 -5.71 15.23 -2.20
C PRO A 24 -4.93 15.29 -0.88
N ASP A 25 -4.87 16.47 -0.26
CA ASP A 25 -4.36 16.61 1.09
C ASP A 25 -5.23 15.79 2.06
N ALA A 26 -4.59 15.08 3.00
CA ALA A 26 -5.29 14.14 3.88
C ALA A 26 -6.38 14.82 4.73
N ALA A 27 -6.20 16.09 5.09
CA ALA A 27 -7.16 16.90 5.84
C ALA A 27 -8.43 17.24 5.03
N ASP A 28 -8.38 17.19 3.70
CA ASP A 28 -9.52 17.53 2.83
C ASP A 28 -10.44 16.33 2.58
N ILE A 29 -9.97 15.11 2.88
CA ILE A 29 -10.67 13.86 2.54
C ILE A 29 -10.81 12.90 3.73
N ASP A 30 -10.55 13.37 4.95
CA ASP A 30 -10.52 12.54 6.15
C ASP A 30 -9.68 11.27 5.93
N ALA A 31 -8.37 11.44 5.64
CA ALA A 31 -7.43 10.33 5.44
C ALA A 31 -6.26 10.39 6.44
N TYR A 32 -5.49 9.31 6.52
CA TYR A 32 -4.22 9.21 7.24
C TYR A 32 -3.19 8.43 6.42
N GLY A 33 -1.91 8.59 6.75
CA GLY A 33 -0.83 7.79 6.17
C GLY A 33 -0.70 6.43 6.87
N ILE A 34 -0.44 5.37 6.09
CA ILE A 34 -0.02 4.07 6.60
C ILE A 34 1.50 4.05 6.63
N ASP A 35 2.11 3.67 7.75
CA ASP A 35 3.55 3.48 7.86
C ASP A 35 3.89 2.02 7.55
N PRO A 36 4.38 1.71 6.33
CA PRO A 36 4.69 0.34 5.96
C PRO A 36 5.81 -0.27 6.81
N GLY A 37 6.72 0.54 7.35
CA GLY A 37 7.82 0.06 8.19
C GLY A 37 7.38 -0.34 9.59
N GLU A 38 6.28 0.22 10.09
CA GLU A 38 5.65 -0.21 11.35
C GLU A 38 4.89 -1.52 11.15
N VAL A 39 4.11 -1.61 10.08
CA VAL A 39 3.37 -2.83 9.73
C VAL A 39 4.32 -4.00 9.48
N GLU A 40 5.40 -3.80 8.71
CA GLU A 40 6.43 -4.82 8.45
C GLU A 40 7.06 -5.30 9.74
N ARG A 41 7.47 -4.37 10.60
CA ARG A 41 8.12 -4.70 11.87
C ARG A 41 7.20 -5.48 12.79
N ASP A 42 5.94 -5.07 12.91
CA ASP A 42 5.00 -5.72 13.82
C ASP A 42 4.57 -7.10 13.32
N LEU A 43 4.48 -7.28 11.99
CA LEU A 43 4.33 -8.59 11.37
C LEU A 43 5.49 -9.51 11.73
N ASP A 44 6.72 -9.02 11.57
CA ASP A 44 7.91 -9.84 11.81
C ASP A 44 8.14 -10.11 13.30
N GLU A 45 7.74 -9.19 14.18
CA GLU A 45 7.70 -9.41 15.63
C GLU A 45 6.66 -10.48 16.01
N ALA A 46 5.50 -10.50 15.35
CA ALA A 46 4.43 -11.46 15.62
C ALA A 46 4.69 -12.86 15.09
N PHE A 47 5.38 -12.98 13.94
CA PHE A 47 5.43 -14.23 13.18
C PHE A 47 6.84 -14.70 12.79
N GLY A 48 7.90 -13.96 13.14
CA GLY A 48 9.25 -14.16 12.61
C GLY A 48 9.44 -13.44 11.27
N PRO A 49 10.62 -13.49 10.63
CA PRO A 49 10.98 -12.68 9.46
C PRO A 49 10.28 -13.14 8.17
N ILE A 50 8.95 -13.15 8.18
CA ILE A 50 8.09 -13.66 7.11
C ILE A 50 7.78 -12.59 6.05
N THR A 51 8.13 -11.34 6.29
CA THR A 51 7.81 -10.22 5.39
C THR A 51 8.96 -9.98 4.40
N GLN A 52 8.61 -9.85 3.11
CA GLN A 52 9.55 -9.46 2.06
C GLN A 52 9.46 -7.97 1.74
N ALA A 53 8.25 -7.41 1.78
CA ALA A 53 7.98 -5.99 1.64
C ALA A 53 6.54 -5.66 2.04
N VAL A 54 6.34 -4.46 2.59
CA VAL A 54 5.02 -3.83 2.73
C VAL A 54 4.92 -2.62 1.80
N TRP A 55 3.98 -2.67 0.88
CA TRP A 55 3.65 -1.61 -0.07
C TRP A 55 2.26 -1.02 0.25
N PRO A 56 1.90 0.15 -0.30
CA PRO A 56 0.64 0.81 0.03
C PRO A 56 -0.61 -0.06 -0.15
N THR A 57 -0.58 -1.03 -1.07
CA THR A 57 -1.72 -1.90 -1.40
C THR A 57 -1.45 -3.39 -1.22
N GLU A 58 -0.22 -3.79 -0.90
CA GLU A 58 0.19 -5.20 -0.85
C GLU A 58 1.16 -5.47 0.30
N VAL A 59 1.04 -6.66 0.89
CA VAL A 59 2.05 -7.25 1.77
C VAL A 59 2.59 -8.49 1.07
N PHE A 60 3.90 -8.52 0.84
CA PHE A 60 4.60 -9.65 0.24
C PHE A 60 5.22 -10.51 1.34
N LEU A 61 4.93 -11.81 1.29
CA LEU A 61 5.31 -12.77 2.31
C LEU A 61 6.29 -13.78 1.73
N ASP A 62 7.26 -14.19 2.54
CA ASP A 62 8.21 -15.24 2.22
C ASP A 62 7.58 -16.61 2.53
N ASP A 63 7.29 -17.38 1.46
CA ASP A 63 6.64 -18.68 1.58
C ASP A 63 7.49 -19.72 2.35
N ASP A 64 8.82 -19.65 2.23
CA ASP A 64 9.74 -20.57 2.90
C ASP A 64 9.83 -20.27 4.40
N GLU A 65 9.95 -18.98 4.77
CA GLU A 65 9.91 -18.56 6.18
C GLU A 65 8.55 -18.82 6.81
N MET A 66 7.45 -18.51 6.12
CA MET A 66 6.11 -18.86 6.62
C MET A 66 5.98 -20.37 6.89
N ALA A 67 6.48 -21.22 5.99
CA ALA A 67 6.48 -22.66 6.17
C ALA A 67 7.34 -23.09 7.37
N ALA A 68 8.52 -22.48 7.55
CA ALA A 68 9.41 -22.75 8.68
C ALA A 68 8.79 -22.35 10.03
N GLN A 69 8.05 -21.24 10.06
CA GLN A 69 7.36 -20.74 11.26
C GLN A 69 5.98 -21.40 11.49
N GLY A 70 5.49 -22.21 10.53
CA GLY A 70 4.16 -22.83 10.60
C GLY A 70 3.02 -21.81 10.50
N VAL A 71 3.25 -20.67 9.86
CA VAL A 71 2.29 -19.57 9.70
C VAL A 71 1.61 -19.69 8.34
N SER A 72 0.31 -19.45 8.29
CA SER A 72 -0.45 -19.43 7.04
C SER A 72 -0.77 -18.00 6.60
N VAL A 73 -0.86 -17.76 5.29
CA VAL A 73 -1.32 -16.47 4.75
C VAL A 73 -2.68 -16.06 5.31
N ALA A 74 -3.57 -17.03 5.59
CA ALA A 74 -4.88 -16.75 6.20
C ALA A 74 -4.77 -16.34 7.67
N THR A 75 -3.71 -16.74 8.37
CA THR A 75 -3.40 -16.26 9.73
C THR A 75 -2.90 -14.82 9.67
N VAL A 76 -1.96 -14.52 8.76
CA VAL A 76 -1.44 -13.16 8.56
C VAL A 76 -2.57 -12.20 8.17
N ALA A 77 -3.41 -12.57 7.20
CA ALA A 77 -4.53 -11.74 6.77
C ALA A 77 -5.55 -11.47 7.90
N ARG A 78 -5.82 -12.46 8.77
CA ARG A 78 -6.68 -12.26 9.94
C ARG A 78 -6.05 -11.34 10.98
N TRP A 79 -4.73 -11.42 11.15
CA TRP A 79 -3.99 -10.54 12.05
C TRP A 79 -4.01 -9.10 11.54
N LEU A 80 -3.72 -8.88 10.25
CA LEU A 80 -3.81 -7.55 9.61
C LEU A 80 -5.22 -6.96 9.69
N GLY A 81 -6.27 -7.78 9.53
CA GLY A 81 -7.65 -7.33 9.69
C GLY A 81 -8.04 -6.90 11.12
N GLY A 82 -7.17 -7.14 12.10
CA GLY A 82 -7.29 -6.64 13.47
C GLY A 82 -6.27 -5.57 13.84
N TYR A 83 -5.43 -5.13 12.90
CA TYR A 83 -4.40 -4.10 13.14
C TYR A 83 -5.06 -2.73 13.27
N GLU A 84 -4.72 -1.99 14.33
CA GLU A 84 -5.39 -0.74 14.69
C GLU A 84 -4.52 0.49 14.39
N LEU A 85 -5.15 1.65 14.24
CA LEU A 85 -4.47 2.90 13.93
C LEU A 85 -3.40 3.26 14.96
N ARG A 86 -3.61 2.94 16.24
CA ARG A 86 -2.61 3.15 17.30
C ARG A 86 -1.32 2.36 17.09
N ASP A 87 -1.37 1.26 16.36
CA ASP A 87 -0.22 0.37 16.11
C ASP A 87 0.59 0.86 14.89
N ASN A 88 -0.04 1.62 13.99
CA ASN A 88 0.54 2.18 12.75
C ASN A 88 1.67 3.21 12.98
N THR A 89 1.98 3.56 14.24
CA THR A 89 3.21 4.27 14.56
C THR A 89 3.62 4.08 16.01
N ARG A 90 4.92 4.11 16.26
CA ARG A 90 5.47 4.37 17.61
C ARG A 90 5.71 5.86 17.88
N ARG A 91 5.40 6.75 16.92
CA ARG A 91 5.47 8.23 17.02
C ARG A 91 4.08 8.88 16.82
N PRO A 92 3.24 8.94 17.87
CA PRO A 92 1.83 9.38 17.75
C PRO A 92 1.66 10.79 17.14
N ASP A 93 2.67 11.64 17.25
CA ASP A 93 2.76 12.96 16.65
C ASP A 93 2.80 12.92 15.10
N MET A 94 3.25 11.81 14.51
CA MET A 94 3.31 11.62 13.06
C MET A 94 2.02 11.08 12.43
N LEU A 95 1.20 10.35 13.17
CA LEU A 95 -0.05 9.77 12.62
C LEU A 95 -1.12 10.82 12.31
N VAL A 96 -1.10 11.94 13.02
CA VAL A 96 -2.27 12.82 13.14
C VAL A 96 -2.03 14.21 12.54
N SER A 97 -0.79 14.55 12.16
CA SER A 97 -0.51 15.86 11.59
C SER A 97 -1.08 15.97 10.17
N GLY A 98 -2.20 16.69 10.03
CA GLY A 98 -2.89 16.87 8.75
C GLY A 98 -3.78 15.68 8.35
N ALA A 99 -4.02 14.74 9.26
CA ALA A 99 -4.99 13.65 9.06
C ALA A 99 -6.42 14.11 9.41
N GLY A 100 -7.41 13.34 8.98
CA GLY A 100 -8.80 13.44 9.45
C GLY A 100 -8.99 13.10 10.93
N VAL A 101 -10.25 12.91 11.34
CA VAL A 101 -10.61 12.55 12.73
C VAL A 101 -10.83 11.04 12.86
N PHE A 102 -10.00 10.37 13.66
CA PHE A 102 -10.03 8.92 13.85
C PHE A 102 -9.85 8.52 15.32
N ASP A 103 -10.41 7.38 15.70
CA ASP A 103 -10.15 6.75 16.99
C ASP A 103 -8.87 5.91 16.92
N PRO A 104 -8.00 5.93 17.94
CA PRO A 104 -6.82 5.06 17.97
C PRO A 104 -7.13 3.56 17.82
N SER A 105 -8.36 3.14 18.13
CA SER A 105 -8.82 1.76 17.96
C SER A 105 -9.49 1.45 16.62
N ASP A 106 -9.58 2.44 15.73
CA ASP A 106 -10.04 2.20 14.36
C ASP A 106 -9.11 1.21 13.66
N ARG A 107 -9.68 0.30 12.87
CA ARG A 107 -8.88 -0.63 12.08
C ARG A 107 -8.13 0.14 10.99
N LEU A 108 -6.84 -0.17 10.86
CA LEU A 108 -6.03 0.39 9.80
C LEU A 108 -6.42 -0.17 8.43
N PHE A 109 -6.74 -1.46 8.40
CA PHE A 109 -7.16 -2.15 7.19
C PHE A 109 -8.62 -2.58 7.32
N GLU A 110 -9.49 -2.07 6.46
CA GLU A 110 -10.87 -2.54 6.37
C GLU A 110 -10.93 -3.98 5.82
N LEU A 111 -9.96 -4.35 4.97
CA LEU A 111 -9.88 -5.65 4.34
C LEU A 111 -8.43 -6.08 4.09
N ALA A 112 -8.09 -7.31 4.49
CA ALA A 112 -6.86 -8.00 4.09
C ALA A 112 -7.25 -9.35 3.48
N VAL A 113 -7.02 -9.53 2.18
CA VAL A 113 -7.41 -10.75 1.44
C VAL A 113 -6.17 -11.52 1.02
N PRO A 114 -6.08 -12.83 1.35
CA PRO A 114 -5.08 -13.69 0.76
C PRO A 114 -5.20 -13.69 -0.77
N ALA A 115 -4.20 -13.13 -1.44
CA ALA A 115 -4.07 -13.18 -2.88
C ALA A 115 -3.04 -14.23 -3.28
N ARG A 116 -3.19 -14.79 -4.48
CA ARG A 116 -2.13 -15.54 -5.16
C ARG A 116 -1.92 -14.89 -6.51
N LEU A 117 -0.67 -14.66 -6.88
CA LEU A 117 -0.34 -14.29 -8.25
C LEU A 117 -0.92 -15.33 -9.21
N LEU A 118 -1.57 -14.85 -10.26
CA LEU A 118 -2.09 -15.72 -11.31
C LEU A 118 -0.91 -16.38 -12.01
N VAL A 119 -0.66 -17.65 -11.70
CA VAL A 119 0.35 -18.43 -12.40
C VAL A 119 -0.21 -18.79 -13.77
N ARG A 120 0.35 -18.18 -14.82
CA ARG A 120 0.01 -18.56 -16.20
C ARG A 120 0.62 -19.92 -16.49
N ARG A 121 -0.18 -20.98 -16.41
CA ARG A 121 0.25 -22.33 -16.79
C ARG A 121 0.61 -22.35 -18.28
N GLY A 122 1.85 -22.74 -18.63
CA GLY A 122 2.22 -23.10 -20.00
C GLY A 122 3.15 -22.13 -20.76
N LEU A 123 3.89 -21.25 -20.09
CA LEU A 123 5.07 -20.60 -20.69
C LEU A 123 6.33 -21.17 -20.04
N CYS A 124 6.78 -22.30 -20.59
CA CYS A 124 8.17 -22.75 -20.54
C CYS A 124 8.82 -22.46 -21.89
#